data_AF-A0A165QCA1-F1
#
_entry.id   AF-A0A165QCA1-F1
#
_cell.length_a   1.000
_cell.length_b   1.000
_cell.length_c   1.000
_cell.angle_alpha   90.00
_cell.angle_beta   90.00
_cell.angle_gamma   90.00
#
_symmetry.space_group_name_H-M   'P 1'
#
loop_
_entity.id
_entity.type
_entity.pdbx_description
1 polymer ?
#
loop_
_entity_poly.entity_id
_entity_poly.type
_entity_poly.pdbx_seq_one_letter_code
_entity_poly.pdbx_strand_id
1 'polypeptide(L)'
;MDSRDRIEQAQKRFDPQLEQLRTAFNELPSSIPYQPRDSDSRLAEAGALYDDLSGAGEHARVSAWFKVAFGSVEQLCIPERGGRLSTVIEILDDAVEAYARGNCRASDFDELEDWIYALLQAAKAPRATAMDRSIVQASGAPTRTSAPTAASRRPVDPRTPTKVVPKSPKPMKLSSPVLLSPQAVRRIEKFKKRKATVTAPIQTKLDMFPRLTRAEQAQREAEERPEREARRAAQRAAENEKAAISKERARAAARERQRLHRARVKAALAGKEASKRTTERLKRGGRKQFFTSGPAAAAATHRPERKRGPKAKPRAPKRKKATWARSALFPDYEMAVRAAGGFKSAAEIVRQLHMSDTAGRFIGLTADVLRKWISRDANGNLGWSPSFLARIQGDGVNKNAGRKRVVVKYADVFGPAFAQLRVTRAAHAAISVPVARGILLAHARRSGIDELIKCTFSKWMVHDILRVELGWSMRASTRAAQKIPDEWEALCLAAHARITFDVRMTSIKHPCLLVNGDQGGF
;
A
#
# COMPACT_ATOMS: atom_id res chain seq x y z
N MET A 1 -32.29 -21.60 -25.03
CA MET A 1 -31.32 -22.60 -24.59
C MET A 1 -31.37 -22.66 -23.07
N ASP A 2 -31.58 -23.84 -22.47
CA ASP A 2 -31.62 -23.96 -21.01
C ASP A 2 -30.24 -23.60 -20.41
N SER A 3 -30.21 -23.19 -19.15
CA SER A 3 -28.99 -23.02 -18.37
C SER A 3 -28.13 -24.29 -18.35
N ARG A 4 -28.74 -25.48 -18.30
CA ARG A 4 -28.04 -26.76 -18.34
C ARG A 4 -27.32 -26.99 -19.66
N ASP A 5 -28.02 -26.83 -20.78
CA ASP A 5 -27.42 -26.98 -22.12
C ASP A 5 -26.24 -26.02 -22.32
N ARG A 6 -26.32 -24.81 -21.77
CA ARG A 6 -25.25 -23.81 -21.86
C ARG A 6 -24.04 -24.19 -21.03
N ILE A 7 -24.24 -24.74 -19.84
CA ILE A 7 -23.15 -25.27 -19.00
C ILE A 7 -22.48 -26.44 -19.71
N GLU A 8 -23.26 -27.38 -20.25
CA GLU A 8 -22.73 -28.55 -20.95
C GLU A 8 -21.93 -28.15 -22.20
N GLN A 9 -22.43 -27.19 -23.00
CA GLN A 9 -21.69 -26.66 -24.15
C GLN A 9 -20.40 -25.93 -23.73
N ALA A 10 -20.43 -25.17 -22.63
CA ALA A 10 -19.25 -24.48 -22.12
C ALA A 10 -18.21 -25.47 -21.59
N GLN A 11 -18.62 -26.45 -20.79
CA GLN A 11 -17.75 -27.54 -20.31
C GLN A 11 -17.12 -28.31 -21.47
N LYS A 12 -17.92 -28.69 -22.47
CA LYS A 12 -17.41 -29.35 -23.68
C LYS A 12 -16.35 -28.52 -24.43
N ARG A 13 -16.44 -27.18 -24.39
CA ARG A 13 -15.44 -26.26 -24.98
C ARG A 13 -14.16 -26.20 -24.14
N PHE A 14 -14.26 -26.10 -22.81
CA PHE A 14 -13.12 -25.78 -21.94
C PHE A 14 -12.45 -27.00 -21.29
N ASP A 15 -13.17 -28.10 -21.01
CA ASP A 15 -12.61 -29.28 -20.32
C ASP A 15 -11.33 -29.82 -20.97
N PRO A 16 -11.23 -29.96 -22.32
CA PRO A 16 -9.99 -30.43 -22.93
C PRO A 16 -8.81 -29.48 -22.69
N GLN A 17 -9.05 -28.16 -22.63
CA GLN A 17 -8.01 -27.16 -22.40
C GLN A 17 -7.60 -27.15 -20.91
N LEU A 18 -8.55 -27.31 -19.99
CA LEU A 18 -8.28 -27.39 -18.55
C LEU A 18 -7.49 -28.65 -18.19
N GLU A 19 -7.76 -29.80 -18.82
CA GLU A 19 -6.95 -31.01 -18.63
C GLU A 19 -5.54 -30.89 -19.22
N GLN A 20 -5.39 -30.23 -20.37
CA GLN A 20 -4.06 -29.89 -20.89
C GLN A 20 -3.30 -28.97 -19.93
N LEU A 21 -3.99 -28.00 -19.33
CA LEU A 21 -3.37 -27.05 -18.41
C LEU A 21 -2.97 -27.72 -17.09
N ARG A 22 -3.83 -28.60 -16.57
CA ARG A 22 -3.53 -29.44 -15.41
C ARG A 22 -2.28 -30.29 -15.64
N THR A 23 -2.16 -30.91 -16.80
CA THR A 23 -0.97 -31.67 -17.20
C THR A 23 0.27 -30.76 -17.26
N ALA A 24 0.17 -29.61 -17.92
CA ALA A 24 1.28 -28.65 -18.04
C ALA A 24 1.74 -28.09 -16.67
N PHE A 25 0.83 -27.85 -15.74
CA PHE A 25 1.17 -27.43 -14.38
C PHE A 25 1.89 -28.50 -13.56
N ASN A 26 1.58 -29.79 -13.79
CA ASN A 26 2.27 -30.90 -13.15
C ASN A 26 3.71 -31.10 -13.70
N GLU A 27 3.95 -30.70 -14.95
CA GLU A 27 5.24 -30.80 -15.63
C GLU A 27 6.16 -29.59 -15.42
N LEU A 28 5.73 -28.59 -14.63
CA LEU A 28 6.54 -27.38 -14.39
C LEU A 28 7.91 -27.71 -13.77
N PRO A 29 8.98 -27.03 -14.20
CA PRO A 29 10.34 -27.34 -13.78
C PRO A 29 10.55 -27.09 -12.28
N SER A 30 11.42 -27.89 -11.68
CA SER A 30 11.73 -27.81 -10.25
C SER A 30 12.41 -26.51 -9.81
N SER A 31 12.89 -25.70 -10.76
CA SER A 31 13.42 -24.36 -10.55
C SER A 31 12.39 -23.35 -10.06
N ILE A 32 11.10 -23.58 -10.30
CA ILE A 32 10.01 -22.76 -9.76
C ILE A 32 9.79 -23.16 -8.29
N PRO A 33 9.65 -22.18 -7.36
CA PRO A 33 9.49 -22.49 -5.95
C PRO A 33 8.21 -23.32 -5.70
N TYR A 34 8.37 -24.43 -4.98
CA TYR A 34 7.26 -25.27 -4.55
C TYR A 34 6.60 -24.63 -3.33
N GLN A 35 5.35 -24.18 -3.45
CA GLN A 35 4.53 -23.60 -2.37
C GLN A 35 5.29 -22.59 -1.48
N PRO A 36 5.58 -21.38 -1.96
CA PRO A 36 6.16 -20.34 -1.12
C PRO A 36 5.22 -20.00 0.04
N ARG A 37 5.78 -19.42 1.10
CA ARG A 37 5.02 -18.96 2.28
C ARG A 37 3.85 -18.06 1.83
N ASP A 38 2.72 -18.11 2.53
CA ASP A 38 1.52 -17.33 2.17
C ASP A 38 1.81 -15.84 1.94
N SER A 39 2.77 -15.26 2.69
CA SER A 39 3.17 -13.85 2.54
C SER A 39 3.86 -13.51 1.22
N ASP A 40 4.40 -14.52 0.55
CA ASP A 40 5.23 -14.40 -0.64
C ASP A 40 4.54 -15.00 -1.88
N SER A 41 3.32 -15.55 -1.70
CA SER A 41 2.54 -16.19 -2.74
C SER A 41 1.54 -15.23 -3.37
N ARG A 42 1.73 -14.96 -4.66
CA ARG A 42 0.77 -14.17 -5.44
C ARG A 42 -0.58 -14.86 -5.59
N LEU A 43 -0.61 -16.20 -5.57
CA LEU A 43 -1.86 -16.97 -5.58
C LEU A 43 -2.64 -16.79 -4.28
N ALA A 44 -1.96 -16.75 -3.13
CA ALA A 44 -2.60 -16.47 -1.84
C ALA A 44 -3.14 -15.04 -1.76
N GLU A 45 -2.38 -14.06 -2.28
CA GLU A 45 -2.84 -12.66 -2.39
C GLU A 45 -4.06 -12.54 -3.31
N ALA A 46 -4.03 -13.20 -4.47
CA ALA A 46 -5.16 -13.23 -5.40
C ALA A 46 -6.39 -13.86 -4.75
N GLY A 47 -6.24 -14.97 -4.02
CA GLY A 47 -7.34 -15.61 -3.29
C GLY A 47 -8.04 -14.66 -2.31
N ALA A 48 -7.27 -13.85 -1.56
CA ALA A 48 -7.85 -12.84 -0.67
C ALA A 48 -8.62 -11.76 -1.44
N LEU A 49 -8.12 -11.34 -2.61
CA LEU A 49 -8.82 -10.39 -3.47
C LEU A 49 -10.13 -10.97 -4.03
N TYR A 50 -10.17 -12.27 -4.35
CA TYR A 50 -11.37 -12.94 -4.86
C TYR A 50 -12.56 -12.82 -3.90
N ASP A 51 -12.28 -13.01 -2.61
CA ASP A 51 -13.26 -12.91 -1.52
C ASP A 51 -13.74 -11.47 -1.33
N ASP A 52 -12.80 -10.51 -1.37
CA ASP A 52 -13.10 -9.07 -1.23
C ASP A 52 -13.96 -8.54 -2.37
N LEU A 53 -13.88 -9.13 -3.57
CA LEU A 53 -14.66 -8.77 -4.75
C LEU A 53 -16.02 -9.49 -4.87
N SER A 54 -16.51 -10.14 -3.82
CA SER A 54 -17.80 -10.89 -3.82
C SER A 54 -19.05 -10.09 -4.26
N GLY A 55 -18.99 -8.76 -4.34
CA GLY A 55 -20.05 -7.91 -4.88
C GLY A 55 -19.92 -7.50 -6.35
N ALA A 56 -18.79 -7.83 -7.00
CA ALA A 56 -18.59 -7.58 -8.42
C ALA A 56 -19.17 -8.75 -9.26
N GLY A 57 -19.46 -8.50 -10.53
CA GLY A 57 -19.84 -9.57 -11.46
C GLY A 57 -18.70 -10.59 -11.59
N GLU A 58 -19.04 -11.87 -11.81
CA GLU A 58 -18.07 -12.97 -11.78
C GLU A 58 -16.91 -12.74 -12.75
N HIS A 59 -17.21 -12.19 -13.94
CA HIS A 59 -16.18 -11.84 -14.91
C HIS A 59 -15.12 -10.85 -14.37
N ALA A 60 -15.57 -9.77 -13.73
CA ALA A 60 -14.67 -8.79 -13.15
C ALA A 60 -13.85 -9.40 -11.99
N ARG A 61 -14.44 -10.32 -11.22
CA ARG A 61 -13.76 -11.03 -10.12
C ARG A 61 -12.64 -11.92 -10.66
N VAL A 62 -12.96 -12.75 -11.64
CA VAL A 62 -12.04 -13.70 -12.28
C VAL A 62 -10.91 -12.96 -13.00
N SER A 63 -11.22 -11.94 -13.82
CA SER A 63 -10.20 -11.14 -14.52
C SER A 63 -9.26 -10.40 -13.55
N ALA A 64 -9.78 -9.83 -12.45
CA ALA A 64 -8.96 -9.19 -11.43
C ALA A 64 -8.06 -10.20 -10.69
N TRP A 65 -8.59 -11.39 -10.42
CA TRP A 65 -7.87 -12.47 -9.78
C TRP A 65 -6.68 -12.94 -10.62
N PHE A 66 -6.89 -13.24 -11.91
CA PHE A 66 -5.83 -13.63 -12.83
C PHE A 66 -4.73 -12.56 -12.93
N LYS A 67 -5.13 -11.28 -12.95
CA LYS A 67 -4.18 -10.16 -13.00
C LYS A 67 -3.24 -10.11 -11.80
N VAL A 68 -3.77 -10.33 -10.60
CA VAL A 68 -2.94 -10.36 -9.38
C VAL A 68 -2.09 -11.62 -9.32
N ALA A 69 -2.68 -12.77 -9.65
CA ALA A 69 -2.05 -14.09 -9.60
C ALA A 69 -0.87 -14.19 -10.57
N PHE A 70 -1.04 -13.76 -11.83
CA PHE A 70 -0.11 -14.09 -12.91
C PHE A 70 0.44 -12.88 -13.69
N GLY A 71 -0.07 -11.65 -13.47
CA GLY A 71 0.31 -10.48 -14.28
C GLY A 71 -0.70 -10.20 -15.39
N SER A 72 -0.31 -9.56 -16.49
CA SER A 72 -1.21 -9.40 -17.66
C SER A 72 -1.13 -10.62 -18.57
N VAL A 73 -2.12 -10.80 -19.46
CA VAL A 73 -2.10 -11.83 -20.51
C VAL A 73 -0.83 -11.71 -21.38
N GLU A 74 -0.40 -10.48 -21.67
CA GLU A 74 0.82 -10.20 -22.45
C GLU A 74 2.13 -10.49 -21.70
N GLN A 75 2.12 -10.46 -20.37
CA GLN A 75 3.29 -10.63 -19.51
C GLN A 75 3.00 -11.63 -18.39
N LEU A 76 2.50 -12.80 -18.80
CA LEU A 76 2.08 -13.83 -17.87
C LEU A 76 3.30 -14.52 -17.24
N CYS A 77 3.31 -14.63 -15.92
CA CYS A 77 4.35 -15.33 -15.16
C CYS A 77 3.70 -16.30 -14.16
N ILE A 78 4.15 -17.56 -14.15
CA ILE A 78 3.74 -18.58 -13.18
C ILE A 78 4.71 -18.51 -11.98
N PRO A 79 4.29 -17.96 -10.82
CA PRO A 79 5.22 -17.62 -9.75
C PRO A 79 5.60 -18.81 -8.85
N GLU A 80 4.79 -19.86 -8.83
CA GLU A 80 4.94 -21.00 -7.93
C GLU A 80 4.39 -22.30 -8.55
N ARG A 81 4.85 -23.45 -8.03
CA ARG A 81 4.36 -24.79 -8.40
C ARG A 81 3.75 -25.53 -7.20
N GLY A 82 3.04 -26.62 -7.48
CA GLY A 82 2.44 -27.52 -6.49
C GLY A 82 0.92 -27.32 -6.34
N GLY A 83 0.34 -27.84 -5.25
CA GLY A 83 -1.11 -27.99 -5.11
C GLY A 83 -1.95 -26.71 -5.17
N ARG A 84 -1.36 -25.50 -5.05
CA ARG A 84 -2.11 -24.25 -5.24
C ARG A 84 -2.44 -23.96 -6.71
N LEU A 85 -1.69 -24.53 -7.66
CA LEU A 85 -2.06 -24.47 -9.07
C LEU A 85 -3.29 -25.34 -9.37
N SER A 86 -3.57 -26.38 -8.58
CA SER A 86 -4.82 -27.14 -8.68
C SER A 86 -6.04 -26.25 -8.36
N THR A 87 -5.91 -25.35 -7.40
CA THR A 87 -6.96 -24.35 -7.09
C THR A 87 -7.19 -23.38 -8.25
N VAL A 88 -6.19 -23.11 -9.09
CA VAL A 88 -6.36 -22.29 -10.31
C VAL A 88 -7.31 -23.00 -11.28
N ILE A 89 -7.15 -24.31 -11.45
CA ILE A 89 -8.02 -25.13 -12.32
C ILE A 89 -9.45 -25.15 -11.76
N GLU A 90 -9.62 -25.29 -10.44
CA GLU A 90 -10.93 -25.22 -9.79
C GLU A 90 -11.61 -23.86 -10.01
N ILE A 91 -10.86 -22.76 -9.87
CA ILE A 91 -11.39 -21.41 -10.12
C ILE A 91 -11.78 -21.22 -11.60
N LEU A 92 -11.02 -21.78 -12.54
CA LEU A 92 -11.38 -21.74 -13.96
C LEU A 92 -12.66 -22.53 -14.24
N ASP A 93 -12.79 -23.72 -13.66
CA ASP A 93 -13.98 -24.57 -13.80
C ASP A 93 -15.23 -23.87 -13.22
N ASP A 94 -15.11 -23.32 -12.01
CA ASP A 94 -16.15 -22.52 -11.37
C ASP A 94 -16.53 -21.29 -12.22
N ALA A 95 -15.55 -20.62 -12.85
CA ALA A 95 -15.78 -19.47 -13.71
C ALA A 95 -16.52 -19.86 -15.01
N VAL A 96 -16.16 -20.98 -15.65
CA VAL A 96 -16.87 -21.52 -16.83
C VAL A 96 -18.33 -21.76 -16.48
N GLU A 97 -18.60 -22.43 -15.35
CA GLU A 97 -19.94 -22.76 -14.92
C GLU A 97 -20.75 -21.49 -14.58
N ALA A 98 -20.14 -20.55 -13.86
CA ALA A 98 -20.78 -19.29 -13.50
C ALA A 98 -21.11 -18.43 -14.73
N TYR A 99 -20.23 -18.38 -15.74
CA TYR A 99 -20.48 -17.62 -16.97
C TYR A 99 -21.61 -18.23 -17.79
N ALA A 100 -21.66 -19.56 -17.87
CA ALA A 100 -22.72 -20.28 -18.55
C ALA A 100 -24.10 -20.08 -17.89
N ARG A 101 -24.13 -20.01 -16.56
CA ARG A 101 -25.34 -19.66 -15.79
C ARG A 101 -25.74 -18.19 -15.95
N GLY A 102 -24.75 -17.28 -16.03
CA GLY A 102 -24.91 -15.85 -15.79
C GLY A 102 -25.44 -14.97 -16.93
N ASN A 103 -25.88 -15.51 -18.08
CA ASN A 103 -26.10 -14.72 -19.30
C ASN A 103 -24.88 -13.81 -19.63
N CYS A 104 -23.66 -14.30 -19.40
CA CYS A 104 -22.44 -13.60 -19.77
C CYS A 104 -22.38 -13.35 -21.28
N ARG A 105 -21.65 -12.31 -21.68
CA ARG A 105 -21.46 -11.99 -23.09
C ARG A 105 -20.50 -13.00 -23.70
N ALA A 106 -20.61 -13.25 -25.01
CA ALA A 106 -19.66 -14.12 -25.72
C ALA A 106 -18.19 -13.68 -25.51
N SER A 107 -17.96 -12.37 -25.47
CA SER A 107 -16.65 -11.77 -25.16
C SER A 107 -16.05 -12.20 -23.82
N ASP A 108 -16.89 -12.54 -22.84
CA ASP A 108 -16.43 -12.94 -21.52
C ASP A 108 -15.81 -14.35 -21.58
N PHE A 109 -16.37 -15.23 -22.41
CA PHE A 109 -15.80 -16.55 -22.70
C PHE A 109 -14.52 -16.45 -23.52
N ASP A 110 -14.44 -15.51 -24.45
CA ASP A 110 -13.23 -15.32 -25.26
C ASP A 110 -12.06 -14.81 -24.38
N GLU A 111 -12.31 -13.89 -23.44
CA GLU A 111 -11.28 -13.48 -22.47
C GLU A 111 -10.83 -14.65 -21.57
N LEU A 112 -11.76 -15.52 -21.17
CA LEU A 112 -11.42 -16.71 -20.37
C LEU A 112 -10.55 -17.69 -21.17
N GLU A 113 -10.87 -17.89 -22.45
CA GLU A 113 -10.07 -18.71 -23.37
C GLU A 113 -8.67 -18.13 -23.58
N ASP A 114 -8.55 -16.81 -23.74
CA ASP A 114 -7.27 -16.10 -23.84
C ASP A 114 -6.40 -16.34 -22.60
N TRP A 115 -6.99 -16.31 -21.39
CA TRP A 115 -6.29 -16.63 -20.15
C TRP A 115 -5.79 -18.08 -20.10
N ILE A 116 -6.66 -19.04 -20.46
CA ILE A 116 -6.29 -20.47 -20.47
C ILE A 116 -5.16 -20.72 -21.48
N TYR A 117 -5.26 -20.13 -22.67
CA TYR A 117 -4.23 -20.24 -23.70
C TYR A 117 -2.91 -19.61 -23.25
N ALA A 118 -2.93 -18.42 -22.66
CA ALA A 118 -1.73 -17.76 -22.16
C ALA A 118 -1.07 -18.55 -21.03
N LEU A 119 -1.85 -19.14 -20.11
CA LEU A 119 -1.35 -20.02 -19.05
C LEU A 119 -0.71 -21.29 -19.62
N LEU A 120 -1.33 -21.90 -20.63
CA LEU A 120 -0.77 -23.06 -21.34
C LEU A 120 0.58 -22.72 -21.99
N GLN A 121 0.66 -21.58 -22.68
CA GLN A 121 1.90 -21.13 -23.31
C GLN A 121 2.99 -20.83 -22.27
N ALA A 122 2.64 -20.15 -21.18
CA ALA A 122 3.57 -19.85 -20.10
C ALA A 122 4.09 -21.12 -19.40
N ALA A 123 3.24 -22.13 -19.22
CA ALA A 123 3.62 -23.41 -18.63
C ALA A 123 4.54 -24.23 -19.55
N LYS A 124 4.29 -24.19 -20.87
CA LYS A 124 5.10 -24.88 -21.89
C LYS A 124 6.39 -24.14 -22.25
N ALA A 125 6.48 -22.84 -21.96
CA ALA A 125 7.64 -22.05 -22.34
C ALA A 125 8.91 -22.57 -21.63
N PRO A 126 10.00 -22.83 -22.35
CA PRO A 126 11.27 -23.30 -21.75
C PRO A 126 11.85 -22.29 -20.74
N ARG A 127 11.39 -21.04 -20.79
CA ARG A 127 11.70 -19.94 -19.85
C ARG A 127 11.02 -20.05 -18.49
N ALA A 128 10.23 -21.08 -18.22
CA ALA A 128 9.83 -21.44 -16.86
C ALA A 128 11.06 -21.79 -15.97
N THR A 129 12.22 -22.01 -16.60
CA THR A 129 13.52 -22.14 -15.93
C THR A 129 14.19 -20.78 -15.72
N ALA A 130 14.34 -20.40 -14.45
CA ALA A 130 15.06 -19.24 -13.92
C ALA A 130 14.50 -17.85 -14.29
N MET A 131 13.92 -17.17 -13.28
CA MET A 131 13.93 -15.71 -13.25
C MET A 131 15.37 -15.25 -13.52
N ASP A 132 15.56 -14.62 -14.67
CA ASP A 132 16.85 -14.13 -15.11
C ASP A 132 17.35 -13.07 -14.12
N ARG A 133 18.36 -13.46 -13.32
CA ARG A 133 19.09 -12.55 -12.42
C ARG A 133 20.05 -11.63 -13.20
N SER A 134 20.05 -11.64 -14.54
CA SER A 134 21.05 -10.94 -15.36
C SER A 134 20.91 -9.41 -15.43
N ILE A 135 19.83 -8.79 -14.93
CA ILE A 135 19.72 -7.31 -14.92
C ILE A 135 20.67 -6.63 -13.88
N VAL A 136 21.52 -7.39 -13.16
CA VAL A 136 22.46 -6.84 -12.15
C VAL A 136 23.95 -7.01 -12.50
N GLN A 137 24.33 -7.67 -13.59
CA GLN A 137 25.75 -7.88 -13.92
C GLN A 137 26.15 -7.35 -15.30
N ALA A 138 26.25 -6.03 -15.41
CA ALA A 138 27.01 -5.39 -16.48
C ALA A 138 27.74 -4.14 -15.95
N SER A 139 28.83 -4.35 -15.21
CA SER A 139 29.95 -3.39 -15.16
C SER A 139 31.22 -4.15 -14.82
N GLY A 140 32.09 -4.29 -15.81
CA GLY A 140 33.34 -5.04 -15.76
C GLY A 140 34.33 -4.52 -14.72
N ALA A 141 35.11 -5.46 -14.20
CA ALA A 141 36.35 -5.20 -13.50
C ALA A 141 37.49 -4.89 -14.50
N PRO A 142 38.49 -4.08 -14.14
CA PRO A 142 39.84 -4.31 -14.58
C PRO A 142 40.59 -5.17 -13.55
N THR A 143 41.16 -6.23 -14.09
CA THR A 143 42.37 -6.96 -13.72
C THR A 143 43.20 -6.41 -12.55
N ARG A 144 43.41 -7.27 -11.54
CA ARG A 144 44.46 -7.16 -10.53
C ARG A 144 45.82 -7.34 -11.19
N THR A 145 46.76 -6.47 -10.89
CA THR A 145 48.20 -6.73 -11.09
C THR A 145 48.95 -6.31 -9.82
N SER A 146 49.47 -7.34 -9.14
CA SER A 146 50.61 -7.42 -8.21
C SER A 146 51.01 -6.22 -7.31
N ALA A 147 51.06 -6.51 -6.01
CA ALA A 147 51.93 -5.87 -5.03
C ALA A 147 53.43 -6.13 -5.35
N PRO A 148 54.35 -5.28 -4.83
CA PRO A 148 55.17 -5.68 -3.67
C PRO A 148 55.36 -4.51 -2.66
N THR A 149 55.25 -4.74 -1.35
CA THR A 149 56.31 -5.12 -0.38
C THR A 149 57.10 -3.94 0.20
N ALA A 150 56.98 -3.84 1.54
CA ALA A 150 57.94 -3.39 2.56
C ALA A 150 58.36 -1.91 2.70
N ALA A 151 58.33 -1.52 3.99
CA ALA A 151 59.12 -0.51 4.73
C ALA A 151 58.20 0.55 5.35
N SER A 152 58.41 1.12 6.53
CA SER A 152 59.32 0.94 7.66
C SER A 152 58.94 2.06 8.63
N ARG A 153 58.79 1.75 9.93
CA ARG A 153 59.01 2.60 11.12
C ARG A 153 58.76 4.14 11.01
N ARG A 154 57.87 4.67 11.86
CA ARG A 154 58.22 5.29 13.17
C ARG A 154 56.98 5.93 13.84
N PRO A 155 56.92 5.95 15.19
CA PRO A 155 55.93 6.69 15.95
C PRO A 155 56.49 8.07 16.36
N VAL A 156 55.67 9.13 16.30
CA VAL A 156 55.95 10.39 17.02
C VAL A 156 54.65 10.94 17.61
N ASP A 157 54.80 11.33 18.88
CA ASP A 157 53.86 11.80 19.87
C ASP A 157 53.07 13.08 19.53
N PRO A 158 52.04 13.42 20.36
CA PRO A 158 51.12 14.51 20.15
C PRO A 158 51.57 15.83 20.80
N ARG A 159 50.90 16.91 20.39
CA ARG A 159 50.76 18.25 21.00
C ARG A 159 51.49 19.38 20.27
N THR A 160 50.71 20.24 19.60
CA THR A 160 50.51 21.64 20.01
C THR A 160 49.38 22.30 19.21
N PRO A 161 48.60 23.23 19.81
CA PRO A 161 47.48 23.88 19.15
C PRO A 161 47.90 25.22 18.53
N THR A 162 47.85 25.34 17.20
CA THR A 162 48.01 26.63 16.53
C THR A 162 46.67 27.26 16.19
N LYS A 163 46.45 28.45 16.78
CA LYS A 163 45.42 29.45 16.46
C LYS A 163 45.25 29.61 14.94
N VAL A 164 44.03 29.39 14.46
CA VAL A 164 43.63 29.78 13.10
C VAL A 164 42.86 31.10 13.17
N VAL A 165 43.49 32.15 12.64
CA VAL A 165 42.88 33.45 12.33
C VAL A 165 42.08 33.31 11.02
N PRO A 166 40.85 33.84 10.92
CA PRO A 166 40.06 33.73 9.71
C PRO A 166 40.57 34.69 8.62
N LYS A 167 40.98 34.15 7.47
CA LYS A 167 41.23 34.93 6.25
C LYS A 167 39.91 35.13 5.50
N SER A 168 39.58 36.39 5.28
CA SER A 168 38.50 36.90 4.43
C SER A 168 38.62 36.39 2.98
N PRO A 169 37.53 36.08 2.29
CA PRO A 169 37.57 35.63 0.90
C PRO A 169 37.83 36.81 -0.05
N LYS A 170 38.79 36.62 -0.98
CA LYS A 170 39.02 37.51 -2.13
C LYS A 170 37.91 37.33 -3.17
N PRO A 171 37.51 38.41 -3.88
CA PRO A 171 36.48 38.35 -4.91
C PRO A 171 36.96 37.57 -6.15
N MET A 172 36.14 36.62 -6.60
CA MET A 172 36.35 35.91 -7.87
C MET A 172 36.16 36.86 -9.05
N LYS A 173 37.17 36.90 -9.92
CA LYS A 173 37.14 37.60 -11.20
C LYS A 173 36.16 36.90 -12.14
N LEU A 174 35.26 37.69 -12.74
CA LEU A 174 34.45 37.34 -13.89
C LEU A 174 35.36 36.95 -15.07
N SER A 175 35.29 35.69 -15.48
CA SER A 175 35.87 35.23 -16.74
C SER A 175 34.91 35.49 -17.89
N SER A 176 35.49 36.06 -18.94
CA SER A 176 34.97 36.53 -20.21
C SER A 176 34.06 35.55 -21.00
N PRO A 177 33.26 36.09 -21.96
CA PRO A 177 32.32 35.32 -22.76
C PRO A 177 33.02 34.43 -23.80
N VAL A 178 32.51 33.22 -23.95
CA VAL A 178 32.88 32.26 -25.01
C VAL A 178 32.38 32.79 -26.35
N LEU A 179 33.32 33.18 -27.21
CA LEU A 179 33.08 33.50 -28.62
C LEU A 179 32.68 32.22 -29.37
N LEU A 180 31.46 32.20 -29.90
CA LEU A 180 30.98 31.18 -30.83
C LEU A 180 31.61 31.40 -32.22
N SER A 181 32.15 30.31 -32.77
CA SER A 181 32.79 30.23 -34.09
C SER A 181 31.82 30.52 -35.25
N PRO A 182 32.21 31.34 -36.24
CA PRO A 182 31.35 31.76 -37.37
C PRO A 182 31.46 30.81 -38.59
N GLN A 183 31.09 29.53 -38.44
CA GLN A 183 31.06 28.59 -39.58
C GLN A 183 29.73 27.85 -39.83
N ALA A 184 28.65 28.17 -39.10
CA ALA A 184 27.36 27.46 -39.25
C ALA A 184 26.22 28.23 -39.97
N VAL A 185 26.49 29.39 -40.60
CA VAL A 185 25.42 30.27 -41.15
C VAL A 185 25.31 30.24 -42.69
N ARG A 186 25.97 29.32 -43.41
CA ARG A 186 25.93 29.30 -44.90
C ARG A 186 25.19 28.10 -45.54
N ARG A 187 24.09 27.63 -44.95
CA ARG A 187 23.33 26.49 -45.55
C ARG A 187 21.80 26.58 -45.53
N ILE A 188 21.21 27.80 -45.51
CA ILE A 188 19.74 27.99 -45.59
C ILE A 188 19.33 29.07 -46.63
N GLU A 189 20.04 29.19 -47.74
CA GLU A 189 19.65 30.14 -48.82
C GLU A 189 19.53 29.54 -50.23
N LYS A 190 19.32 28.22 -50.36
CA LYS A 190 19.10 27.59 -51.68
C LYS A 190 17.91 26.65 -51.70
N PHE A 191 16.72 27.14 -51.35
CA PHE A 191 15.44 26.53 -51.75
C PHE A 191 14.36 27.61 -51.89
N LYS A 192 14.57 28.55 -52.82
CA LYS A 192 13.50 29.37 -53.40
C LYS A 192 13.49 29.10 -54.90
N LYS A 193 12.28 28.93 -55.44
CA LYS A 193 11.89 28.60 -56.84
C LYS A 193 11.65 27.11 -57.11
N ARG A 194 10.49 26.61 -56.70
CA ARG A 194 9.64 25.80 -57.59
C ARG A 194 8.21 26.30 -57.51
N LYS A 195 7.67 26.55 -58.71
CA LYS A 195 6.36 27.12 -58.98
C LYS A 195 5.25 26.09 -58.72
N ALA A 196 4.07 26.66 -58.51
CA ALA A 196 2.76 26.07 -58.35
C ALA A 196 2.46 24.87 -59.26
N THR A 197 1.83 23.85 -58.67
CA THR A 197 0.71 23.15 -59.30
C THR A 197 -0.40 23.04 -58.26
N VAL A 198 -1.57 23.52 -58.66
CA VAL A 198 -2.80 23.67 -57.90
C VAL A 198 -3.36 22.28 -57.54
N THR A 199 -3.55 22.03 -56.24
CA THR A 199 -4.54 21.07 -55.74
C THR A 199 -5.43 21.80 -54.75
N ALA A 200 -6.72 21.77 -55.04
CA ALA A 200 -7.75 22.53 -54.35
C ALA A 200 -7.79 22.20 -52.84
N PRO A 201 -7.96 23.21 -51.95
CA PRO A 201 -8.28 22.94 -50.57
C PRO A 201 -9.73 22.45 -50.50
N ILE A 202 -9.92 21.20 -50.08
CA ILE A 202 -11.20 20.75 -49.54
C ILE A 202 -11.41 21.51 -48.23
N GLN A 203 -12.01 22.69 -48.33
CA GLN A 203 -12.64 23.39 -47.22
C GLN A 203 -13.92 22.62 -46.90
N THR A 204 -13.83 21.61 -46.04
CA THR A 204 -15.00 21.16 -45.28
C THR A 204 -15.40 22.32 -44.39
N LYS A 205 -16.40 23.08 -44.84
CA LYS A 205 -17.17 23.99 -44.00
C LYS A 205 -17.81 23.15 -42.89
N LEU A 206 -17.10 22.99 -41.78
CA LEU A 206 -17.74 22.76 -40.49
C LEU A 206 -18.47 24.06 -40.19
N ASP A 207 -19.74 24.11 -40.63
CA ASP A 207 -20.62 25.20 -40.27
C ASP A 207 -20.62 25.31 -38.75
N MET A 208 -20.25 26.52 -38.37
CA MET A 208 -19.93 26.95 -37.04
C MET A 208 -21.11 26.70 -36.12
N PHE A 209 -20.86 26.17 -34.92
CA PHE A 209 -21.77 26.45 -33.82
C PHE A 209 -21.96 27.98 -33.76
N PRO A 210 -23.17 28.51 -33.98
CA PRO A 210 -23.40 29.94 -33.90
C PRO A 210 -22.95 30.37 -32.50
N ARG A 211 -21.94 31.24 -32.45
CA ARG A 211 -21.47 31.80 -31.19
C ARG A 211 -22.63 32.60 -30.63
N LEU A 212 -23.29 32.06 -29.61
CA LEU A 212 -24.32 32.79 -28.88
C LEU A 212 -23.73 34.10 -28.40
N THR A 213 -24.48 35.17 -28.60
CA THR A 213 -24.14 36.47 -28.03
C THR A 213 -24.18 36.37 -26.50
N ARG A 214 -23.40 37.22 -25.81
CA ARG A 214 -23.40 37.25 -24.33
C ARG A 214 -24.80 37.45 -23.74
N ALA A 215 -25.69 38.15 -24.47
CA ALA A 215 -27.08 38.35 -24.07
C ALA A 215 -27.91 37.05 -24.14
N GLU A 216 -27.78 36.28 -25.22
CA GLU A 216 -28.47 34.98 -25.36
C GLU A 216 -27.96 33.95 -24.37
N GLN A 217 -26.66 33.98 -24.04
CA GLN A 217 -26.10 33.11 -23.01
C GLN A 217 -26.65 33.46 -21.62
N ALA A 218 -26.77 34.74 -21.28
CA ALA A 218 -27.36 35.19 -20.01
C ALA A 218 -28.86 34.81 -19.91
N GLN A 219 -29.61 34.86 -21.02
CA GLN A 219 -31.00 34.40 -21.06
C GLN A 219 -31.12 32.89 -20.85
N ARG A 220 -30.30 32.08 -21.54
CA ARG A 220 -30.27 30.62 -21.33
C ARG A 220 -29.85 30.26 -19.91
N GLU A 221 -28.87 30.94 -19.34
CA GLU A 221 -28.48 30.71 -17.95
C GLU A 221 -29.59 31.08 -16.95
N ALA A 222 -30.36 32.14 -17.22
CA ALA A 222 -31.51 32.51 -16.40
C ALA A 222 -32.66 31.49 -16.49
N GLU A 223 -32.91 30.93 -17.67
CA GLU A 223 -33.91 29.88 -17.89
C GLU A 223 -33.50 28.52 -17.31
N GLU A 224 -32.22 28.14 -17.43
CA GLU A 224 -31.71 26.87 -16.90
C GLU A 224 -31.50 26.87 -15.39
N ARG A 225 -31.34 28.04 -14.76
CA ARG A 225 -31.10 28.17 -13.32
C ARG A 225 -32.18 27.49 -12.45
N PRO A 226 -33.50 27.74 -12.65
CA PRO A 226 -34.53 27.06 -11.87
C PRO A 226 -34.53 25.54 -12.08
N GLU A 227 -34.26 25.06 -13.30
CA GLU A 227 -34.18 23.62 -13.58
C GLU A 227 -32.99 22.97 -12.88
N ARG A 228 -31.81 23.62 -12.91
CA ARG A 228 -30.62 23.16 -12.18
C ARG A 228 -30.85 23.15 -10.67
N GLU A 229 -31.53 24.15 -10.13
CA GLU A 229 -31.88 24.21 -8.71
C GLU A 229 -32.89 23.11 -8.33
N ALA A 230 -33.91 22.85 -9.15
CA ALA A 230 -34.85 21.75 -8.97
C ALA A 230 -34.16 20.37 -9.03
N ARG A 231 -33.24 20.18 -9.98
CA ARG A 231 -32.47 18.93 -10.11
C ARG A 231 -31.55 18.70 -8.91
N ARG A 232 -30.91 19.76 -8.40
CA ARG A 232 -30.09 19.70 -7.16
C ARG A 232 -30.96 19.41 -5.93
N ALA A 233 -32.15 19.98 -5.85
CA ALA A 233 -33.09 19.71 -4.76
C ALA A 233 -33.56 18.24 -4.78
N ALA A 234 -33.92 17.71 -5.95
CA ALA A 234 -34.30 16.31 -6.13
C ALA A 234 -33.17 15.33 -5.77
N GLN A 235 -31.92 15.64 -6.17
CA GLN A 235 -30.75 14.84 -5.80
C GLN A 235 -30.53 14.82 -4.28
N ARG A 236 -30.62 15.97 -3.61
CA ARG A 236 -30.51 16.05 -2.14
C ARG A 236 -31.62 15.28 -1.44
N ALA A 237 -32.85 15.32 -1.96
CA ALA A 237 -33.96 14.54 -1.41
C ALA A 237 -33.70 13.03 -1.52
N ALA A 238 -33.25 12.55 -2.68
CA ALA A 238 -32.91 11.15 -2.90
C ALA A 238 -31.72 10.67 -2.03
N GLU A 239 -30.71 11.52 -1.82
CA GLU A 239 -29.59 11.22 -0.92
C GLU A 239 -30.04 11.11 0.54
N ASN A 240 -30.90 12.03 0.99
CA ASN A 240 -31.47 12.01 2.34
C ASN A 240 -32.32 10.76 2.57
N GLU A 241 -33.12 10.34 1.58
CA GLU A 241 -33.90 9.11 1.64
C GLU A 241 -33.02 7.86 1.74
N LYS A 242 -31.98 7.75 0.89
CA LYS A 242 -30.99 6.67 0.97
C LYS A 242 -30.28 6.64 2.32
N ALA A 243 -29.93 7.81 2.87
CA ALA A 243 -29.33 7.91 4.19
C ALA A 243 -30.28 7.46 5.31
N ALA A 244 -31.57 7.80 5.21
CA ALA A 244 -32.60 7.35 6.15
C ALA A 244 -32.78 5.83 6.12
N ILE A 245 -32.90 5.24 4.93
CA ILE A 245 -33.00 3.78 4.73
C ILE A 245 -31.76 3.06 5.28
N SER A 246 -30.56 3.59 5.01
CA SER A 246 -29.31 3.01 5.54
C SER A 246 -29.26 3.08 7.07
N LYS A 247 -29.72 4.18 7.67
CA LYS A 247 -29.77 4.34 9.13
C LYS A 247 -30.78 3.38 9.77
N GLU A 248 -31.91 3.13 9.12
CA GLU A 248 -32.90 2.15 9.56
C GLU A 248 -32.38 0.71 9.48
N ARG A 249 -31.76 0.33 8.35
CA ARG A 249 -31.10 -0.99 8.19
C ARG A 249 -30.02 -1.21 9.25
N ALA A 250 -29.22 -0.20 9.56
CA ALA A 250 -28.21 -0.27 10.62
C ALA A 250 -28.84 -0.48 12.02
N ARG A 251 -29.97 0.20 12.30
CA ARG A 251 -30.72 0.02 13.55
C ARG A 251 -31.33 -1.39 13.64
N ALA A 252 -31.89 -1.92 12.56
CA ALA A 252 -32.44 -3.27 12.50
C ALA A 252 -31.35 -4.33 12.75
N ALA A 253 -30.20 -4.22 12.08
CA ALA A 253 -29.06 -5.10 12.28
C ALA A 253 -28.50 -5.04 13.72
N ALA A 254 -28.49 -3.85 14.34
CA ALA A 254 -28.08 -3.69 15.74
C ALA A 254 -29.06 -4.40 16.70
N ARG A 255 -30.38 -4.28 16.47
CA ARG A 255 -31.40 -4.99 17.25
C ARG A 255 -31.27 -6.50 17.11
N GLU A 256 -31.02 -7.01 15.91
CA GLU A 256 -30.82 -8.43 15.66
C GLU A 256 -29.58 -8.97 16.38
N ARG A 257 -28.45 -8.26 16.31
CA ARG A 257 -27.23 -8.60 17.07
C ARG A 257 -27.49 -8.66 18.58
N GLN A 258 -28.30 -7.74 19.10
CA GLN A 258 -28.66 -7.74 20.52
C GLN A 258 -29.56 -8.94 20.88
N ARG A 259 -30.53 -9.30 20.02
CA ARG A 259 -31.36 -10.51 20.20
C ARG A 259 -30.51 -11.78 20.21
N LEU A 260 -29.61 -11.94 19.25
CA LEU A 260 -28.68 -13.08 19.18
C LEU A 260 -27.75 -13.14 20.40
N HIS A 261 -27.25 -11.99 20.86
CA HIS A 261 -26.43 -11.95 22.06
C HIS A 261 -27.21 -12.39 23.31
N ARG A 262 -28.43 -11.88 23.51
CA ARG A 262 -29.31 -12.29 24.61
C ARG A 262 -29.64 -13.79 24.56
N ALA A 263 -29.96 -14.31 23.37
CA ALA A 263 -30.20 -15.75 23.18
C ALA A 263 -28.97 -16.60 23.55
N ARG A 264 -27.77 -16.17 23.14
CA ARG A 264 -26.51 -16.85 23.47
C ARG A 264 -26.20 -16.82 24.96
N VAL A 265 -26.44 -15.68 25.63
CA VAL A 265 -26.26 -15.56 27.09
C VAL A 265 -27.25 -16.47 27.81
N LYS A 266 -28.52 -16.50 27.40
CA LYS A 266 -29.55 -17.39 27.97
C LYS A 266 -29.18 -18.87 27.79
N ALA A 267 -28.73 -19.27 26.61
CA ALA A 267 -28.27 -20.64 26.35
C ALA A 267 -27.04 -21.02 27.18
N ALA A 268 -26.08 -20.10 27.35
CA ALA A 268 -24.90 -20.32 28.18
C ALA A 268 -25.24 -20.46 29.68
N LEU A 269 -26.24 -19.73 30.17
CA LEU A 269 -26.71 -19.86 31.55
C LEU A 269 -27.46 -21.18 31.76
N ALA A 270 -28.35 -21.57 30.84
CA ALA A 270 -29.05 -22.86 30.90
C ALA A 270 -28.07 -24.06 30.90
N GLY A 271 -27.01 -23.99 30.08
CA GLY A 271 -25.97 -25.03 30.07
C GLY A 271 -25.18 -25.13 31.39
N LYS A 272 -24.95 -24.01 32.08
CA LYS A 272 -24.27 -24.01 33.40
C LYS A 272 -25.14 -24.64 34.49
N GLU A 273 -26.45 -24.46 34.45
CA GLU A 273 -27.36 -25.11 35.42
C GLU A 273 -27.45 -26.62 35.20
N ALA A 274 -27.50 -27.08 33.95
CA ALA A 274 -27.46 -28.51 33.62
C ALA A 274 -26.15 -29.17 34.08
N SER A 275 -25.01 -28.48 33.91
CA SER A 275 -23.71 -28.95 34.37
C SER A 275 -23.60 -29.00 35.90
N LYS A 276 -24.15 -28.01 36.62
CA LYS A 276 -24.16 -28.02 38.09
C LYS A 276 -24.94 -29.21 38.65
N ARG A 277 -26.10 -29.54 38.08
CA ARG A 277 -26.93 -30.70 38.49
C ARG A 277 -26.23 -32.04 38.29
N THR A 278 -25.41 -32.18 37.25
CA THR A 278 -24.64 -33.42 37.00
C THR A 278 -23.46 -33.56 37.98
N THR A 279 -22.77 -32.47 38.31
CA THR A 279 -21.69 -32.51 39.32
C THR A 279 -22.19 -32.72 40.76
N GLU A 280 -23.38 -32.23 41.12
CA GLU A 280 -23.96 -32.54 42.44
C GLU A 280 -24.38 -34.01 42.57
N ARG A 281 -24.89 -34.61 41.49
CA ARG A 281 -25.28 -36.03 41.50
C ARG A 281 -24.07 -36.96 41.59
N LEU A 282 -22.91 -36.57 41.04
CA LEU A 282 -21.65 -37.30 41.21
C LEU A 282 -21.07 -37.17 42.63
N LYS A 283 -21.26 -36.03 43.32
CA LYS A 283 -20.74 -35.83 44.69
C LYS A 283 -21.55 -36.57 45.76
N ARG A 284 -22.82 -36.90 45.52
CA ARG A 284 -23.65 -37.69 46.45
C ARG A 284 -23.52 -39.21 46.29
N GLY A 285 -22.87 -39.69 45.24
CA GLY A 285 -22.64 -41.12 44.97
C GLY A 285 -21.24 -41.60 45.36
N GLY A 286 -20.73 -41.20 46.52
CA GLY A 286 -19.40 -41.62 47.01
C GLY A 286 -19.41 -43.04 47.60
N ARG A 287 -19.66 -44.07 46.78
CA ARG A 287 -19.30 -45.46 47.13
C ARG A 287 -18.04 -45.81 46.35
N LYS A 288 -16.91 -45.80 47.06
CA LYS A 288 -15.58 -46.18 46.54
C LYS A 288 -15.64 -47.63 46.06
N GLN A 289 -15.88 -47.85 44.77
CA GLN A 289 -15.51 -49.11 44.14
C GLN A 289 -14.15 -48.93 43.49
N PHE A 290 -13.18 -49.67 44.06
CA PHE A 290 -11.88 -49.92 43.48
C PHE A 290 -12.06 -50.52 42.09
N PHE A 291 -11.80 -49.74 41.04
CA PHE A 291 -11.61 -50.29 39.71
C PHE A 291 -10.12 -50.60 39.54
N THR A 292 -9.86 -51.90 39.52
CA THR A 292 -8.60 -52.52 39.12
C THR A 292 -8.27 -52.12 37.69
N SER A 293 -7.00 -51.77 37.49
CA SER A 293 -6.38 -51.48 36.21
C SER A 293 -6.44 -52.70 35.28
N GLY A 294 -7.27 -52.62 34.24
CA GLY A 294 -7.24 -53.53 33.08
C GLY A 294 -6.48 -52.89 31.90
N PRO A 295 -5.76 -53.68 31.09
CA PRO A 295 -4.88 -53.18 30.04
C PRO A 295 -5.67 -52.58 28.87
N ALA A 296 -5.18 -51.44 28.38
CA ALA A 296 -5.76 -50.66 27.31
C ALA A 296 -5.76 -51.42 25.98
N ALA A 297 -6.93 -51.93 25.59
CA ALA A 297 -7.20 -52.37 24.23
C ALA A 297 -7.30 -51.13 23.31
N ALA A 298 -6.52 -51.18 22.22
CA ALA A 298 -6.48 -50.19 21.17
C ALA A 298 -7.82 -50.09 20.43
N ALA A 299 -8.72 -49.23 20.91
CA ALA A 299 -9.90 -48.82 20.18
C ALA A 299 -9.58 -47.51 19.43
N ALA A 300 -9.42 -47.63 18.12
CA ALA A 300 -9.38 -46.53 17.17
C ALA A 300 -10.66 -45.69 17.29
N THR A 301 -10.62 -44.69 18.15
CA THR A 301 -11.69 -43.70 18.28
C THR A 301 -11.47 -42.67 17.19
N HIS A 302 -12.30 -42.78 16.15
CA HIS A 302 -12.68 -41.69 15.26
C HIS A 302 -12.80 -40.40 16.08
N ARG A 303 -11.81 -39.53 15.97
CA ARG A 303 -11.82 -38.21 16.59
C ARG A 303 -12.79 -37.37 15.75
N PRO A 304 -13.99 -37.03 16.23
CA PRO A 304 -14.90 -36.23 15.43
C PRO A 304 -14.21 -34.89 15.14
N GLU A 305 -14.12 -34.56 13.86
CA GLU A 305 -13.62 -33.27 13.38
C GLU A 305 -14.22 -32.17 14.23
N ARG A 306 -13.35 -31.41 14.90
CA ARG A 306 -13.73 -30.17 15.56
C ARG A 306 -14.26 -29.23 14.48
N LYS A 307 -15.59 -29.17 14.35
CA LYS A 307 -16.30 -28.18 13.56
C LYS A 307 -15.67 -26.81 13.82
N ARG A 308 -15.06 -26.26 12.76
CA ARG A 308 -14.41 -24.95 12.77
C ARG A 308 -15.36 -23.95 13.41
N GLY A 309 -14.94 -23.36 14.52
CA GLY A 309 -15.73 -22.38 15.25
C GLY A 309 -16.15 -21.21 14.35
N PRO A 310 -17.24 -20.49 14.70
CA PRO A 310 -17.81 -19.44 13.88
C PRO A 310 -16.77 -18.38 13.54
N LYS A 311 -16.70 -18.09 12.23
CA LYS A 311 -15.86 -17.10 11.53
C LYS A 311 -15.49 -15.93 12.44
N ALA A 312 -14.18 -15.70 12.59
CA ALA A 312 -13.62 -14.64 13.43
C ALA A 312 -14.32 -13.31 13.15
N LYS A 313 -14.92 -12.72 14.19
CA LYS A 313 -15.60 -11.43 14.08
C LYS A 313 -14.66 -10.42 13.41
N PRO A 314 -15.16 -9.57 12.49
CA PRO A 314 -14.36 -8.50 11.90
C PRO A 314 -13.73 -7.71 13.04
N ARG A 315 -12.39 -7.70 13.07
CA ARG A 315 -11.64 -7.01 14.11
C ARG A 315 -12.00 -5.53 14.00
N ALA A 316 -12.70 -5.01 15.01
CA ALA A 316 -12.99 -3.59 15.09
C ALA A 316 -11.71 -2.79 14.81
N PRO A 317 -11.77 -1.72 14.00
CA PRO A 317 -10.59 -0.94 13.65
C PRO A 317 -9.88 -0.57 14.95
N LYS A 318 -8.61 -0.96 15.06
CA LYS A 318 -7.80 -0.66 16.25
C LYS A 318 -7.81 0.86 16.42
N ARG A 319 -8.55 1.36 17.43
CA ARG A 319 -8.54 2.78 17.79
C ARG A 319 -7.08 3.18 17.98
N LYS A 320 -6.61 4.18 17.22
CA LYS A 320 -5.28 4.76 17.43
C LYS A 320 -5.27 5.25 18.87
N LYS A 321 -4.52 4.58 19.74
CA LYS A 321 -4.38 4.98 21.14
C LYS A 321 -3.71 6.35 21.13
N ALA A 322 -4.44 7.41 21.44
CA ALA A 322 -3.85 8.72 21.63
C ALA A 322 -2.85 8.59 22.79
N THR A 323 -1.57 8.80 22.50
CA THR A 323 -0.53 8.85 23.53
C THR A 323 -0.54 10.24 24.12
N TRP A 324 -1.31 10.42 25.20
CA TRP A 324 -1.42 11.68 25.93
C TRP A 324 -0.17 12.00 26.77
N ALA A 325 0.66 11.00 27.10
CA ALA A 325 1.88 11.18 27.88
C ALA A 325 3.09 11.67 27.05
N ARG A 326 2.91 12.76 26.28
CA ARG A 326 3.95 13.36 25.41
C ARG A 326 4.63 14.54 26.07
N SER A 327 5.94 14.67 25.81
CA SER A 327 6.73 15.82 26.30
C SER A 327 6.14 17.17 25.89
N ALA A 328 5.68 17.30 24.65
CA ALA A 328 5.07 18.54 24.14
C ALA A 328 3.75 18.94 24.84
N LEU A 329 3.07 18.00 25.51
CA LEU A 329 1.84 18.28 26.25
C LEU A 329 2.11 18.54 27.75
N PHE A 330 3.36 18.39 28.19
CA PHE A 330 3.72 18.56 29.60
C PHE A 330 3.48 19.96 30.17
N PRO A 331 3.76 21.05 29.44
CA PRO A 331 3.41 22.39 29.91
C PRO A 331 1.90 22.56 30.17
N ASP A 332 1.06 21.99 29.30
CA ASP A 332 -0.40 22.03 29.44
C ASP A 332 -0.84 21.28 30.72
N TYR A 333 -0.20 20.14 31.03
CA TYR A 333 -0.43 19.40 32.27
C TYR A 333 -0.07 20.22 33.52
N GLU A 334 1.09 20.89 33.54
CA GLU A 334 1.48 21.71 34.68
C GLU A 334 0.56 22.90 34.88
N MET A 335 0.16 23.57 33.80
CA MET A 335 -0.80 24.66 33.86
C MET A 335 -2.14 24.19 34.43
N ALA A 336 -2.65 23.05 33.96
CA ALA A 336 -3.89 22.47 34.45
C ALA A 336 -3.80 22.07 35.94
N VAL A 337 -2.66 21.54 36.39
CA VAL A 337 -2.42 21.25 37.82
C VAL A 337 -2.44 22.53 38.65
N ARG A 338 -1.80 23.60 38.20
CA ARG A 338 -1.83 24.91 38.89
C ARG A 338 -3.25 25.47 38.95
N ALA A 339 -3.98 25.44 37.83
CA ALA A 339 -5.37 25.90 37.75
C ALA A 339 -6.33 25.09 38.64
N ALA A 340 -6.08 23.79 38.79
CA ALA A 340 -6.85 22.90 39.68
C ALA A 340 -6.51 23.08 41.18
N GLY A 341 -5.58 23.97 41.54
CA GLY A 341 -5.11 24.15 42.92
C GLY A 341 -4.21 23.01 43.42
N GLY A 342 -3.44 22.39 42.52
CA GLY A 342 -2.49 21.31 42.80
C GLY A 342 -3.01 19.91 42.42
N PHE A 343 -2.36 18.87 42.96
CA PHE A 343 -2.68 17.45 42.65
C PHE A 343 -3.88 16.90 43.44
N LYS A 344 -4.79 17.75 43.92
CA LYS A 344 -5.89 17.36 44.82
C LYS A 344 -6.94 16.47 44.16
N SER A 345 -7.25 16.70 42.88
CA SER A 345 -8.26 15.94 42.14
C SER A 345 -7.86 15.72 40.68
N ALA A 346 -7.63 14.46 40.30
CA ALA A 346 -7.36 14.10 38.91
C ALA A 346 -8.54 14.46 37.98
N ALA A 347 -9.79 14.42 38.47
CA ALA A 347 -10.95 14.80 37.69
C ALA A 347 -10.96 16.30 37.36
N GLU A 348 -10.56 17.13 38.33
CA GLU A 348 -10.48 18.57 38.15
C GLU A 348 -9.37 18.95 37.17
N ILE A 349 -8.19 18.32 37.25
CA ILE A 349 -7.10 18.54 36.29
C ILE A 349 -7.55 18.17 34.87
N VAL A 350 -8.25 17.04 34.68
CA VAL A 350 -8.80 16.65 33.36
C VAL A 350 -9.84 17.66 32.87
N ARG A 351 -10.69 18.19 33.76
CA ARG A 351 -11.66 19.24 33.41
C ARG A 351 -10.95 20.50 32.90
N GLN A 352 -9.90 20.96 33.59
CA GLN A 352 -9.09 22.11 33.18
C GLN A 352 -8.38 21.87 31.84
N LEU A 353 -7.88 20.66 31.60
CA LEU A 353 -7.30 20.27 30.31
C LEU A 353 -8.32 20.31 29.17
N HIS A 354 -9.55 19.83 29.40
CA HIS A 354 -10.61 19.90 28.39
C HIS A 354 -11.06 21.33 28.11
N MET A 355 -11.09 22.19 29.14
CA MET A 355 -11.48 23.60 28.98
C MET A 355 -10.42 24.42 28.23
N SER A 356 -9.13 24.14 28.44
CA SER A 356 -8.03 24.85 27.77
C SER A 356 -7.73 24.34 26.35
N ASP A 357 -8.26 23.17 25.97
CA ASP A 357 -7.91 22.51 24.72
C ASP A 357 -8.95 22.70 23.62
N THR A 358 -8.82 23.84 22.94
CA THR A 358 -9.61 24.18 21.75
C THR A 358 -9.40 23.20 20.58
N ALA A 359 -8.27 22.49 20.55
CA ALA A 359 -7.89 21.57 19.48
C ALA A 359 -8.36 20.12 19.68
N GLY A 360 -8.96 19.80 20.84
CA GLY A 360 -9.47 18.46 21.12
C GLY A 360 -8.41 17.37 21.29
N ARG A 361 -7.16 17.73 21.61
CA ARG A 361 -6.05 16.83 21.95
C ARG A 361 -6.35 15.91 23.14
N PHE A 362 -7.18 16.34 24.08
CA PHE A 362 -7.47 15.61 25.32
C PHE A 362 -8.84 14.91 25.36
N ILE A 363 -9.67 14.94 24.30
CA ILE A 363 -11.07 14.44 24.29
C ILE A 363 -11.29 13.02 24.89
N GLY A 364 -10.27 12.14 24.85
CA GLY A 364 -10.36 10.79 25.42
C GLY A 364 -9.62 10.58 26.74
N LEU A 365 -9.01 11.61 27.32
CA LEU A 365 -8.28 11.53 28.57
C LEU A 365 -9.27 11.46 29.73
N THR A 366 -9.20 10.40 30.52
CA THR A 366 -10.08 10.21 31.69
C THR A 366 -9.33 10.43 32.99
N ALA A 367 -10.06 10.79 34.06
CA ALA A 367 -9.50 10.96 35.40
C ALA A 367 -8.75 9.71 35.89
N ASP A 368 -9.21 8.51 35.53
CA ASP A 368 -8.56 7.24 35.88
C ASP A 368 -7.21 7.05 35.21
N VAL A 369 -7.06 7.52 33.97
CA VAL A 369 -5.78 7.48 33.26
C VAL A 369 -4.80 8.44 33.92
N LEU A 370 -5.25 9.66 34.23
CA LEU A 370 -4.43 10.67 34.89
C LEU A 370 -4.05 10.23 36.32
N ARG A 371 -4.95 9.59 37.06
CA ARG A 371 -4.70 9.07 38.41
C ARG A 371 -3.52 8.09 38.44
N LYS A 372 -3.31 7.30 37.38
CA LYS A 372 -2.14 6.39 37.26
C LYS A 372 -0.82 7.14 37.08
N TRP A 373 -0.87 8.42 36.70
CA TRP A 373 0.30 9.26 36.52
C TRP A 373 0.60 10.12 37.73
N ILE A 374 -0.26 10.12 38.75
CA ILE A 374 -0.06 10.84 40.00
C ILE A 374 0.28 9.80 41.07
N SER A 375 1.35 10.00 41.83
CA SER A 375 1.71 9.16 42.98
C SER A 375 2.02 10.02 44.19
N ARG A 376 1.87 9.44 45.39
CA ARG A 376 2.39 10.04 46.62
C ARG A 376 3.89 9.83 46.69
N ASP A 377 4.63 10.86 47.06
CA ASP A 377 6.04 10.77 47.41
C ASP A 377 6.22 10.18 48.82
N ALA A 378 7.46 10.02 49.27
CA ALA A 378 7.78 9.52 50.61
C ALA A 378 7.26 10.44 51.73
N ASN A 379 7.01 11.72 51.43
CA ASN A 379 6.50 12.72 52.36
C ASN A 379 4.96 12.79 52.35
N GLY A 380 4.28 11.95 51.57
CA GLY A 380 2.83 11.93 51.41
C GLY A 380 2.27 13.01 50.45
N ASN A 381 3.12 13.85 49.86
CA ASN A 381 2.71 14.83 48.87
C ASN A 381 2.37 14.15 47.55
N LEU A 382 1.28 14.58 46.92
CA LEU A 382 0.90 14.11 45.60
C LEU A 382 1.70 14.86 44.54
N GLY A 383 2.33 14.11 43.63
CA GLY A 383 3.05 14.65 42.49
C GLY A 383 2.97 13.73 41.29
N TRP A 384 3.63 14.11 40.19
CA TRP A 384 3.77 13.23 39.04
C TRP A 384 4.56 11.97 39.40
N SER A 385 4.09 10.82 38.95
CA SER A 385 4.76 9.56 39.24
C SER A 385 6.10 9.49 38.53
N PRO A 386 7.13 8.86 39.14
CA PRO A 386 8.44 8.71 38.52
C PRO A 386 8.36 8.05 37.13
N SER A 387 7.43 7.11 36.97
CA SER A 387 7.18 6.44 35.68
C SER A 387 6.64 7.37 34.59
N PHE A 388 5.81 8.35 34.97
CA PHE A 388 5.25 9.35 34.06
C PHE A 388 6.31 10.39 33.69
N LEU A 389 7.06 10.90 34.67
CA LEU A 389 8.18 11.81 34.44
C LEU A 389 9.26 11.16 33.55
N ALA A 390 9.64 9.92 33.82
CA ALA A 390 10.58 9.18 32.98
C ALA A 390 10.03 8.96 31.56
N ARG A 391 8.70 8.87 31.38
CA ARG A 391 8.08 8.79 30.06
C ARG A 391 8.09 10.14 29.34
N ILE A 392 7.84 11.24 30.04
CA ILE A 392 7.87 12.61 29.47
C ILE A 392 9.29 13.03 29.09
N GLN A 393 10.24 12.84 30.01
CA GLN A 393 11.66 13.10 29.76
C GLN A 393 12.18 12.15 28.66
N GLY A 394 11.73 10.89 28.70
CA GLY A 394 12.01 9.90 27.68
C GLY A 394 11.28 10.11 26.36
N ASP A 395 10.23 10.93 26.26
CA ASP A 395 9.48 11.12 25.01
C ASP A 395 10.21 12.07 24.04
N GLY A 396 11.23 12.81 24.51
CA GLY A 396 12.27 13.39 23.64
C GLY A 396 13.16 12.30 23.02
N VAL A 397 13.34 11.19 23.74
CA VAL A 397 14.09 10.00 23.32
C VAL A 397 13.11 8.86 23.08
N ASN A 398 12.10 9.09 22.22
CA ASN A 398 11.09 8.14 21.74
C ASN A 398 11.38 6.70 22.19
N LYS A 399 10.52 5.97 22.92
CA LYS A 399 10.81 4.55 23.21
C LYS A 399 10.90 3.65 21.95
N ASN A 400 10.57 4.20 20.77
CA ASN A 400 10.93 3.67 19.45
C ASN A 400 12.37 4.00 19.00
N ALA A 401 13.17 4.62 19.87
CA ALA A 401 14.57 4.94 19.68
C ALA A 401 15.38 3.67 19.48
N GLY A 402 14.87 2.48 19.82
CA GLY A 402 15.46 1.23 19.33
C GLY A 402 15.72 1.27 17.82
N ARG A 403 14.86 1.91 17.02
CA ARG A 403 15.01 2.03 15.56
C ARG A 403 15.92 3.19 15.13
N LYS A 404 15.82 4.37 15.76
CA LYS A 404 16.78 5.47 15.52
C LYS A 404 18.20 5.12 15.98
N ARG A 405 18.31 4.33 17.05
CA ARG A 405 19.55 3.75 17.56
C ARG A 405 20.18 2.82 16.53
N VAL A 406 19.44 2.17 15.63
CA VAL A 406 20.07 1.33 14.59
C VAL A 406 20.93 2.20 13.68
N VAL A 407 20.41 3.34 13.21
CA VAL A 407 21.17 4.23 12.33
C VAL A 407 22.35 4.87 13.06
N VAL A 408 22.13 5.35 14.30
CA VAL A 408 23.18 5.98 15.10
C VAL A 408 24.25 4.97 15.55
N LYS A 409 23.86 3.74 15.91
CA LYS A 409 24.77 2.65 16.33
C LYS A 409 25.66 2.18 15.18
N TYR A 410 25.14 2.23 13.95
CA TYR A 410 25.81 1.73 12.74
C TYR A 410 25.96 2.84 11.69
N ALA A 411 26.44 4.01 12.12
CA ALA A 411 26.57 5.19 11.27
C ALA A 411 27.57 4.98 10.11
N ASP A 412 28.58 4.15 10.34
CA ASP A 412 29.56 3.69 9.35
C ASP A 412 28.91 2.89 8.21
N VAL A 413 27.91 2.07 8.51
CA VAL A 413 27.16 1.29 7.52
C VAL A 413 26.20 2.16 6.73
N PHE A 414 25.49 3.09 7.40
CA PHE A 414 24.45 3.90 6.75
C PHE A 414 24.96 5.19 6.11
N GLY A 415 26.14 5.69 6.49
CA GLY A 415 26.77 6.85 5.84
C GLY A 415 26.88 6.70 4.31
N PRO A 416 27.45 5.59 3.80
CA PRO A 416 27.47 5.27 2.37
C PRO A 416 26.08 5.13 1.75
N ALA A 417 25.12 4.52 2.46
CA ALA A 417 23.74 4.41 2.00
C ALA A 417 23.09 5.78 1.79
N PHE A 418 23.32 6.72 2.70
CA PHE A 418 22.84 8.09 2.60
C PHE A 418 23.53 8.88 1.49
N ALA A 419 24.83 8.66 1.27
CA ALA A 419 25.55 9.23 0.13
C ALA A 419 24.94 8.73 -1.20
N GLN A 420 24.67 7.43 -1.32
CA GLN A 420 24.03 6.85 -2.50
C GLN A 420 22.64 7.44 -2.74
N LEU A 421 21.80 7.56 -1.70
CA LEU A 421 20.49 8.20 -1.82
C LEU A 421 20.60 9.64 -2.32
N ARG A 422 21.56 10.43 -1.80
CA ARG A 422 21.79 11.82 -2.26
C ARG A 422 22.21 11.87 -3.73
N VAL A 423 23.08 10.97 -4.17
CA VAL A 423 23.50 10.85 -5.58
C VAL A 423 22.32 10.49 -6.48
N THR A 424 21.52 9.49 -6.09
CA THR A 424 20.29 9.12 -6.83
C THR A 424 19.35 10.30 -6.98
N ARG A 425 19.19 11.11 -5.92
CA ARG A 425 18.36 12.32 -5.98
C ARG A 425 18.95 13.41 -6.87
N ALA A 426 20.26 13.62 -6.81
CA ALA A 426 20.97 14.58 -7.65
C ALA A 426 20.86 14.23 -9.15
N ALA A 427 20.77 12.94 -9.46
CA ALA A 427 20.48 12.44 -10.81
C ALA A 427 19.00 12.57 -11.23
N HIS A 428 18.19 13.31 -10.47
CA HIS A 428 16.75 13.49 -10.71
C HIS A 428 15.91 12.19 -10.72
N ALA A 429 16.42 11.09 -10.18
CA ALA A 429 15.63 9.87 -10.04
C ALA A 429 14.66 9.99 -8.86
N ALA A 430 13.43 9.51 -9.05
CA ALA A 430 12.42 9.47 -8.00
C ALA A 430 12.81 8.42 -6.94
N ILE A 431 12.89 8.85 -5.68
CA ILE A 431 13.21 7.97 -4.55
C ILE A 431 11.91 7.58 -3.84
N SER A 432 11.33 6.45 -4.24
CA SER A 432 10.20 5.86 -3.54
C SER A 432 10.66 5.15 -2.25
N VAL A 433 9.71 4.87 -1.33
CA VAL A 433 10.04 4.15 -0.09
C VAL A 433 10.63 2.76 -0.36
N PRO A 434 10.12 1.95 -1.32
CA PRO A 434 10.75 0.69 -1.70
C PRO A 434 12.21 0.84 -2.15
N VAL A 435 12.52 1.84 -2.98
CA VAL A 435 13.89 2.11 -3.45
C VAL A 435 14.80 2.47 -2.28
N ALA A 436 14.37 3.40 -1.43
CA ALA A 436 15.15 3.78 -0.25
C ALA A 436 15.37 2.59 0.71
N ARG A 437 14.34 1.76 0.92
CA ARG A 437 14.43 0.53 1.70
C ARG A 437 15.43 -0.46 1.10
N GLY A 438 15.40 -0.64 -0.23
CA GLY A 438 16.31 -1.51 -0.95
C GLY A 438 17.77 -1.11 -0.77
N ILE A 439 18.07 0.19 -0.90
CA ILE A 439 19.42 0.73 -0.68
C ILE A 439 19.86 0.50 0.78
N LEU A 440 19.02 0.82 1.76
CA LEU A 440 19.35 0.59 3.18
C LEU A 440 19.60 -0.89 3.49
N LEU A 441 18.76 -1.79 2.96
CA LEU A 441 18.93 -3.25 3.12
C LEU A 441 20.19 -3.77 2.43
N ALA A 442 20.56 -3.24 1.26
CA ALA A 442 21.76 -3.64 0.54
C ALA A 442 23.02 -3.33 1.37
N HIS A 443 23.12 -2.12 1.92
CA HIS A 443 24.24 -1.75 2.80
C HIS A 443 24.23 -2.53 4.11
N ALA A 444 23.05 -2.73 4.72
CA ALA A 444 22.89 -3.55 5.93
C ALA A 444 23.29 -5.02 5.75
N ARG A 445 23.03 -5.61 4.57
CA ARG A 445 23.45 -6.99 4.25
C ARG A 445 24.94 -7.07 3.91
N ARG A 446 25.47 -6.08 3.20
CA ARG A 446 26.88 -6.01 2.82
C ARG A 446 27.82 -5.89 4.02
N SER A 447 27.37 -5.28 5.12
CA SER A 447 28.18 -5.15 6.34
C SER A 447 28.41 -6.47 7.08
N GLY A 448 27.59 -7.51 6.82
CA GLY A 448 27.72 -8.81 7.49
C GLY A 448 27.27 -8.81 8.96
N ILE A 449 26.66 -7.73 9.45
CA ILE A 449 26.22 -7.63 10.86
C ILE A 449 24.86 -8.32 11.03
N ASP A 450 24.82 -9.42 11.79
CA ASP A 450 23.62 -10.25 12.02
C ASP A 450 22.39 -9.46 12.48
N GLU A 451 22.57 -8.47 13.36
CA GLU A 451 21.48 -7.60 13.83
C GLU A 451 20.86 -6.79 12.68
N LEU A 452 21.69 -6.32 11.74
CA LEU A 452 21.25 -5.53 10.58
C LEU A 452 20.63 -6.40 9.49
N ILE A 453 21.16 -7.61 9.27
CA ILE A 453 20.63 -8.57 8.31
C ILE A 453 19.19 -8.96 8.66
N LYS A 454 18.89 -9.11 9.96
CA LYS A 454 17.54 -9.41 10.47
C LYS A 454 16.60 -8.20 10.45
N CYS A 455 17.12 -6.99 10.20
CA CYS A 455 16.32 -5.78 10.19
C CYS A 455 15.51 -5.67 8.89
N THR A 456 14.17 -5.64 8.99
CA THR A 456 13.30 -5.57 7.81
C THR A 456 13.05 -4.16 7.30
N PHE A 457 13.48 -3.09 7.99
CA PHE A 457 13.18 -1.68 7.67
C PHE A 457 11.73 -1.45 7.25
N SER A 458 10.81 -1.43 8.22
CA SER A 458 9.39 -1.13 7.95
C SER A 458 9.22 0.21 7.22
N LYS A 459 8.15 0.36 6.42
CA LYS A 459 7.81 1.61 5.70
C LYS A 459 7.97 2.86 6.59
N TRP A 460 7.41 2.84 7.80
CA TRP A 460 7.49 3.93 8.76
C TRP A 460 8.92 4.25 9.23
N MET A 461 9.76 3.23 9.38
CA MET A 461 11.17 3.41 9.75
C MET A 461 11.94 4.10 8.62
N VAL A 462 11.71 3.70 7.37
CA VAL A 462 12.34 4.36 6.21
C VAL A 462 11.90 5.81 6.11
N HIS A 463 10.61 6.12 6.28
CA HIS A 463 10.13 7.50 6.33
C HIS A 463 10.84 8.34 7.41
N ASP A 464 10.97 7.79 8.61
CA ASP A 464 11.61 8.49 9.73
C ASP A 464 13.11 8.72 9.46
N ILE A 465 13.81 7.71 8.93
CA ILE A 465 15.23 7.83 8.53
C ILE A 465 15.40 8.91 7.47
N LEU A 466 14.63 8.88 6.38
CA LEU A 466 14.71 9.89 5.32
C LEU A 466 14.42 11.30 5.86
N ARG A 467 13.46 11.44 6.77
CA ARG A 467 13.11 12.73 7.37
C ARG A 467 14.19 13.24 8.30
N VAL A 468 14.72 12.39 9.17
CA VAL A 468 15.66 12.78 10.24
C VAL A 468 17.07 12.97 9.68
N GLU A 469 17.58 12.02 8.90
CA GLU A 469 18.97 12.01 8.44
C GLU A 469 19.19 12.85 7.18
N LEU A 470 18.17 12.97 6.33
CA LEU A 470 18.26 13.69 5.05
C LEU A 470 17.40 14.95 4.99
N GLY A 471 16.51 15.18 5.97
CA GLY A 471 15.55 16.28 5.93
C GLY A 471 14.48 16.09 4.85
N TRP A 472 14.29 14.87 4.35
CA TRP A 472 13.40 14.60 3.23
C TRP A 472 12.00 14.22 3.70
N SER A 473 11.00 14.96 3.24
CA SER A 473 9.60 14.55 3.37
C SER A 473 9.16 13.80 2.11
N MET A 474 8.54 12.64 2.28
CA MET A 474 7.86 11.99 1.17
C MET A 474 6.69 12.88 0.74
N ARG A 475 6.65 13.26 -0.52
CA ARG A 475 5.45 13.88 -1.09
C ARG A 475 4.38 12.78 -1.16
N ALA A 476 3.22 13.03 -0.56
CA ALA A 476 2.05 12.24 -0.92
C ALA A 476 1.88 12.41 -2.43
N SER A 477 1.72 11.30 -3.16
CA SER A 477 1.28 11.40 -4.55
C SER A 477 0.00 12.22 -4.53
N THR A 478 0.05 13.41 -5.12
CA THR A 478 -1.13 14.20 -5.34
C THR A 478 -1.99 13.36 -6.25
N ARG A 479 -3.12 12.82 -5.75
CA ARG A 479 -4.11 12.16 -6.59
C ARG A 479 -4.44 13.15 -7.71
N ALA A 480 -3.96 12.89 -8.92
CA ALA A 480 -4.20 13.74 -10.09
C ALA A 480 -5.70 14.00 -10.28
N ALA A 481 -6.54 13.03 -9.89
CA ALA A 481 -8.00 13.13 -9.94
C ALA A 481 -8.65 14.17 -8.99
N GLN A 482 -7.94 14.78 -8.04
CA GLN A 482 -8.55 15.70 -7.05
C GLN A 482 -8.29 17.19 -7.32
N LYS A 483 -7.51 17.54 -8.33
CA LYS A 483 -7.29 18.93 -8.76
C LYS A 483 -7.25 19.03 -10.27
N ILE A 484 -8.34 18.59 -10.89
CA ILE A 484 -8.61 18.88 -12.29
C ILE A 484 -9.08 20.35 -12.33
N PRO A 485 -8.35 21.29 -12.97
CA PRO A 485 -8.83 22.66 -13.14
C PRO A 485 -10.16 22.66 -13.88
N ASP A 486 -11.03 23.65 -13.67
CA ASP A 486 -12.33 23.71 -14.37
C ASP A 486 -12.16 23.70 -15.91
N GLU A 487 -11.03 24.21 -16.41
CA GLU A 487 -10.66 24.25 -17.84
C GLU A 487 -9.79 23.07 -18.32
N TRP A 488 -9.76 21.95 -17.60
CA TRP A 488 -8.88 20.84 -17.92
C TRP A 488 -9.04 20.30 -19.34
N GLU A 489 -10.26 20.30 -19.90
CA GLU A 489 -10.52 19.86 -21.26
C GLU A 489 -9.78 20.74 -22.28
N ALA A 490 -9.81 22.06 -22.07
CA ALA A 490 -9.09 23.02 -22.92
C ALA A 490 -7.57 22.85 -22.79
N LEU A 491 -7.07 22.61 -21.58
CA LEU A 491 -5.64 22.35 -21.33
C LEU A 491 -5.17 21.04 -21.97
N CYS A 492 -5.96 19.97 -21.85
CA CYS A 492 -5.68 18.68 -22.49
C CYS A 492 -5.70 18.79 -24.02
N LEU A 493 -6.68 19.51 -24.57
CA LEU A 493 -6.77 19.75 -26.01
C LEU A 493 -5.59 20.59 -26.53
N ALA A 494 -5.20 21.63 -25.80
CA ALA A 494 -4.04 22.46 -26.13
C ALA A 494 -2.72 21.67 -26.05
N ALA A 495 -2.55 20.82 -25.04
CA ALA A 495 -1.40 19.92 -24.92
C ALA A 495 -1.35 18.92 -26.07
N HIS A 496 -2.48 18.29 -26.41
CA HIS A 496 -2.60 17.38 -27.54
C HIS A 496 -2.24 18.06 -28.87
N ALA A 497 -2.76 19.28 -29.10
CA ALA A 497 -2.45 20.06 -30.31
C ALA A 497 -0.96 20.38 -30.41
N ARG A 498 -0.30 20.77 -29.31
CA ARG A 498 1.16 21.02 -29.27
C ARG A 498 1.96 19.76 -29.61
N ILE A 499 1.64 18.63 -28.97
CA ILE A 499 2.33 17.36 -29.24
C ILE A 499 2.15 16.96 -30.72
N THR A 500 0.93 17.07 -31.25
CA THR A 500 0.63 16.75 -32.65
C THR A 500 1.40 17.66 -33.61
N PHE A 501 1.45 18.96 -33.31
CA PHE A 501 2.22 19.94 -34.07
C PHE A 501 3.71 19.62 -34.05
N ASP A 502 4.28 19.32 -32.89
CA ASP A 502 5.69 18.98 -32.74
C ASP A 502 6.04 17.69 -33.48
N VAL A 503 5.23 16.64 -33.37
CA VAL A 503 5.37 15.38 -34.12
C VAL A 503 5.39 15.62 -35.62
N ARG A 504 4.49 16.49 -36.11
CA ARG A 504 4.41 16.86 -37.52
C ARG A 504 5.63 17.68 -37.96
N MET A 505 6.03 18.67 -37.17
CA MET A 505 7.17 19.56 -37.49
C MET A 505 8.50 18.81 -37.47
N THR A 506 8.68 17.90 -36.53
CA THR A 506 9.89 17.06 -36.41
C THR A 506 9.88 15.85 -37.33
N SER A 507 8.80 15.66 -38.11
CA SER A 507 8.64 14.53 -39.03
C SER A 507 8.83 13.16 -38.35
N ILE A 508 8.34 13.01 -37.12
CA ILE A 508 8.31 11.72 -36.44
C ILE A 508 7.30 10.83 -37.17
N LYS A 509 7.80 9.93 -38.02
CA LYS A 509 6.97 9.08 -38.89
C LYS A 509 6.41 7.85 -38.19
N HIS A 510 7.01 7.43 -37.08
CA HIS A 510 6.66 6.18 -36.42
C HIS A 510 6.20 6.43 -34.97
N PRO A 511 4.99 5.98 -34.58
CA PRO A 511 4.45 6.19 -33.24
C PRO A 511 5.32 5.64 -32.11
N CYS A 512 6.12 4.60 -32.36
CA CYS A 512 7.04 4.02 -31.36
C CYS A 512 8.15 4.97 -30.88
N LEU A 513 8.39 6.08 -31.59
CA LEU A 513 9.36 7.10 -31.18
C LEU A 513 8.76 8.08 -30.14
N LEU A 514 7.44 8.05 -29.92
CA LEU A 514 6.80 8.67 -28.78
C LEU A 514 6.87 7.73 -27.58
N VAL A 515 7.88 7.96 -26.73
CA VAL A 515 8.00 7.24 -25.46
C VAL A 515 7.19 8.00 -24.41
N ASN A 516 6.17 7.35 -23.86
CA ASN A 516 5.42 7.93 -22.75
C ASN A 516 6.25 7.84 -21.47
N GLY A 517 6.69 8.98 -20.97
CA GLY A 517 7.43 9.09 -19.71
C GLY A 517 6.51 9.12 -18.50
N ASP A 518 5.57 8.18 -18.40
CA ASP A 518 4.76 8.05 -17.18
C ASP A 518 5.51 7.17 -16.17
N GLN A 519 6.02 7.80 -15.11
CA GLN A 519 6.56 7.06 -13.97
C GLN A 519 5.38 6.61 -13.10
N GLY A 520 4.79 5.47 -13.48
CA GLY A 520 3.91 4.72 -12.60
C GLY A 520 4.63 4.45 -11.29
N GLY A 521 4.29 5.22 -10.26
CA GLY A 521 4.91 5.12 -8.94
C GLY A 521 4.54 3.79 -8.29
N PHE A 522 5.44 2.82 -8.37
CA PHE A 522 5.39 1.56 -7.61
C PHE A 522 5.86 1.76 -6.15
#